data_AF-A0A8S1R5K7-F1
#
_entry.id   AF-A0A8S1R5K7-F1
#
_cell.length_a   1.000
_cell.length_b   1.000
_cell.length_c   1.000
_cell.angle_alpha   90.00
_cell.angle_beta   90.00
_cell.angle_gamma   90.00
#
_symmetry.space_group_name_H-M   'P 1'
#
loop_
_entity.id
_entity.type
_entity.pdbx_description
1 polymer ?
#
loop_
_entity_poly.entity_id
_entity_poly.type
_entity_poly.pdbx_seq_one_letter_code
_entity_poly.pdbx_strand_id
1 'polypeptide(L)'
;MNQLHFILLLELLILYLISLNKKIQAGYYEPIPSKYNSDLQDILKLLLQVDPNERPNCDQILKNPKVIKVSYQQKQNRMVLNKLNIINYQASNQFKIIKRQFTIIKILKQNEKISLIIKNQN
;
A
#
# COMPACT_ATOMS: atom_id res chain seq x y z
N MET A 1 -25.79 19.71 -41.52
CA MET A 1 -25.02 18.65 -40.85
C MET A 1 -25.05 18.73 -39.32
N ASN A 2 -24.92 19.91 -38.69
CA ASN A 2 -24.74 20.01 -37.23
C ASN A 2 -26.01 19.76 -36.38
N GLN A 3 -27.19 20.17 -36.85
CA GLN A 3 -28.43 20.06 -36.05
C GLN A 3 -28.95 18.62 -35.99
N LEU A 4 -28.92 17.89 -37.11
CA LEU A 4 -29.30 16.49 -37.17
C LEU A 4 -28.34 15.61 -36.35
N HIS A 5 -27.03 15.89 -36.42
CA HIS A 5 -26.03 15.20 -35.62
C HIS A 5 -26.22 15.44 -34.12
N PHE A 6 -26.57 16.67 -33.72
CA PHE A 6 -26.86 17.00 -32.33
C PHE A 6 -28.10 16.27 -31.80
N ILE A 7 -29.16 16.17 -32.60
CA ILE A 7 -30.38 15.42 -32.24
C ILE A 7 -30.06 13.94 -32.03
N LEU A 8 -29.30 13.33 -32.95
CA LEU A 8 -28.89 11.92 -32.82
C LEU A 8 -28.04 11.67 -31.57
N LEU A 9 -27.11 12.58 -31.24
CA LEU A 9 -26.32 12.52 -30.01
C LEU A 9 -27.19 12.61 -28.75
N LEU A 10 -28.20 13.50 -28.76
CA LEU A 10 -29.12 13.66 -27.65
C LEU A 10 -29.98 12.40 -27.44
N GLU A 11 -30.47 11.80 -28.52
CA GLU A 11 -31.22 10.53 -28.49
C GLU A 11 -30.37 9.38 -27.93
N LEU A 12 -29.12 9.24 -28.38
CA LEU A 12 -28.20 8.23 -27.87
C LEU A 12 -27.90 8.44 -26.38
N LEU A 13 -27.74 9.69 -25.94
CA LEU A 13 -27.53 10.01 -24.52
C LEU A 13 -28.74 9.64 -23.68
N ILE A 14 -29.95 9.97 -24.13
CA ILE A 14 -31.20 9.64 -23.42
C ILE A 14 -31.35 8.11 -23.30
N LEU A 15 -31.12 7.38 -24.38
CA LEU A 15 -31.15 5.91 -24.38
C LEU A 15 -30.12 5.32 -23.41
N TYR A 16 -28.92 5.88 -23.37
CA TYR A 16 -27.87 5.47 -22.44
C TYR A 16 -28.29 5.71 -20.97
N LEU A 17 -28.82 6.89 -20.65
CA LEU A 17 -29.26 7.23 -19.30
C LEU A 17 -30.42 6.34 -18.83
N ILE A 18 -31.38 6.04 -19.71
CA ILE A 18 -32.48 5.11 -19.41
C ILE A 18 -31.94 3.71 -19.11
N SER A 19 -30.99 3.22 -19.92
CA SER A 19 -30.36 1.92 -19.71
C SER A 19 -29.58 1.86 -18.40
N LEU A 20 -28.80 2.90 -18.09
CA LEU A 20 -28.03 3.01 -16.85
C LEU A 20 -28.95 3.02 -15.62
N ASN A 21 -30.02 3.82 -15.65
CA ASN A 21 -30.97 3.89 -14.55
C ASN A 21 -31.62 2.51 -14.29
N LYS A 22 -32.04 1.80 -15.35
CA LYS A 22 -32.57 0.43 -15.22
C LYS A 22 -31.56 -0.54 -14.58
N LYS A 23 -30.29 -0.46 -14.97
CA LYS A 23 -29.22 -1.28 -14.36
C LYS A 23 -29.04 -0.96 -12.87
N ILE A 24 -29.04 0.32 -12.51
CA ILE A 24 -28.91 0.77 -11.12
C ILE A 24 -30.10 0.29 -10.28
N GLN A 25 -31.32 0.47 -10.76
CA GLN A 25 -32.54 0.02 -10.08
C GLN A 25 -32.60 -1.50 -9.91
N ALA A 26 -32.06 -2.25 -10.87
CA ALA A 26 -31.94 -3.70 -10.79
C ALA A 26 -30.79 -4.18 -9.88
N GLY A 27 -29.96 -3.27 -9.35
CA GLY A 27 -28.75 -3.63 -8.61
C GLY A 27 -27.71 -4.35 -9.47
N TYR A 28 -27.74 -4.16 -10.79
CA TYR A 28 -26.80 -4.77 -11.71
C TYR A 28 -25.47 -4.02 -11.70
N TYR A 29 -24.41 -4.70 -11.27
CA TYR A 29 -23.03 -4.24 -11.37
C TYR A 29 -22.14 -5.40 -11.83
N GLU A 30 -21.05 -5.06 -12.49
CA GLU A 30 -20.06 -6.06 -12.90
C GLU A 30 -19.44 -6.72 -11.66
N PRO A 31 -19.14 -8.03 -11.73
CA PRO A 31 -18.55 -8.74 -10.60
C PRO A 31 -17.23 -8.09 -10.19
N ILE A 32 -17.03 -7.96 -8.87
CA ILE A 32 -15.84 -7.32 -8.31
C ILE A 32 -14.61 -8.17 -8.68
N PRO A 33 -13.55 -7.58 -9.27
CA PRO A 33 -12.37 -8.33 -9.69
C PRO A 33 -11.73 -9.14 -8.56
N SER A 34 -11.31 -10.36 -8.85
CA SER A 34 -10.72 -11.30 -7.88
C SER A 34 -9.38 -10.85 -7.28
N LYS A 35 -8.73 -9.83 -7.85
CA LYS A 35 -7.51 -9.21 -7.30
C LYS A 35 -7.75 -8.52 -5.94
N TYR A 36 -9.01 -8.22 -5.61
CA TYR A 36 -9.39 -7.60 -4.34
C TYR A 36 -9.74 -8.64 -3.29
N ASN A 37 -9.43 -8.33 -2.02
CA ASN A 37 -9.73 -9.20 -0.88
C ASN A 37 -11.25 -9.50 -0.81
N SER A 38 -11.58 -10.77 -0.56
CA SER A 38 -12.94 -11.25 -0.22
C SER A 38 -13.66 -10.37 0.81
N ASP A 39 -12.97 -9.91 1.86
CA ASP A 39 -13.56 -9.03 2.88
C ASP A 39 -14.05 -7.71 2.27
N LEU A 40 -13.32 -7.14 1.31
CA LEU A 40 -13.72 -5.92 0.60
C LEU A 40 -14.90 -6.18 -0.34
N GLN A 41 -14.91 -7.34 -1.01
CA GLN A 41 -16.03 -7.72 -1.88
C GLN A 41 -17.33 -7.80 -1.09
N ASP A 42 -17.29 -8.37 0.12
CA ASP A 42 -18.48 -8.49 0.97
C ASP A 42 -18.96 -7.14 1.50
N ILE A 43 -18.04 -6.23 1.84
CA ILE A 43 -18.41 -4.86 2.21
C ILE A 43 -19.05 -4.14 1.02
N LEU A 44 -18.47 -4.23 -0.18
CA LEU A 44 -19.04 -3.60 -1.37
C LEU A 44 -20.45 -4.13 -1.70
N LYS A 45 -20.69 -5.43 -1.53
CA LYS A 45 -22.04 -6.02 -1.68
C LYS A 45 -23.05 -5.43 -0.68
N LEU A 46 -22.64 -5.16 0.56
CA LEU A 46 -23.50 -4.50 1.55
C LEU A 46 -23.79 -3.04 1.18
N LEU A 47 -22.84 -2.34 0.57
CA LEU A 47 -23.01 -0.94 0.17
C LEU A 47 -23.84 -0.78 -1.11
N LEU A 48 -23.78 -1.76 -2.00
CA LEU A 48 -24.48 -1.77 -3.29
C LEU A 48 -25.89 -2.38 -3.20
N GLN A 49 -26.47 -2.51 -2.00
CA GLN A 49 -27.86 -2.91 -1.85
C GLN A 49 -28.81 -1.91 -2.51
N VAL A 50 -29.85 -2.47 -3.15
CA VAL A 50 -30.92 -1.72 -3.84
C VAL A 50 -31.85 -1.07 -2.83
N ASP A 51 -32.24 -1.82 -1.78
CA ASP A 51 -33.01 -1.27 -0.67
C ASP A 51 -32.11 -0.37 0.20
N PRO A 52 -32.43 0.93 0.36
CA PRO A 52 -31.65 1.81 1.21
C PRO A 52 -31.66 1.41 2.69
N ASN A 53 -32.66 0.68 3.18
CA ASN A 53 -32.72 0.23 4.58
C ASN A 53 -31.76 -0.93 4.87
N GLU A 54 -31.44 -1.72 3.85
CA GLU A 54 -30.45 -2.80 3.93
C GLU A 54 -29.00 -2.27 3.82
N ARG A 55 -28.83 -1.01 3.42
CA ARG A 55 -27.52 -0.38 3.35
C ARG A 55 -27.07 0.09 4.75
N PRO A 56 -25.89 -0.32 5.22
CA PRO A 56 -25.41 0.12 6.51
C PRO A 56 -25.04 1.61 6.50
N ASN A 57 -25.29 2.29 7.61
CA ASN A 57 -24.78 3.63 7.84
C ASN A 57 -23.27 3.62 8.19
N CYS A 58 -22.65 4.80 8.23
CA CYS A 58 -21.22 4.94 8.52
C CYS A 58 -20.80 4.27 9.83
N ASP A 59 -21.60 4.41 10.90
CA ASP A 59 -21.28 3.82 12.20
C ASP A 59 -21.33 2.29 12.17
N GLN A 60 -22.29 1.71 11.44
CA GLN A 60 -22.40 0.27 11.23
C GLN A 60 -21.23 -0.27 10.41
N ILE A 61 -20.78 0.46 9.38
CA ILE A 61 -19.60 0.09 8.58
C ILE A 61 -18.35 0.08 9.47
N LEU A 62 -18.15 1.12 10.28
CA LEU A 62 -16.99 1.22 11.17
C LEU A 62 -17.00 0.17 12.30
N LYS A 63 -18.17 -0.34 12.66
CA LYS A 63 -18.33 -1.46 13.60
C LYS A 63 -18.19 -2.84 12.95
N ASN A 64 -18.10 -2.92 11.62
CA ASN A 64 -18.00 -4.20 10.93
C ASN A 64 -16.66 -4.89 11.26
N PRO A 65 -16.67 -6.16 11.73
CA PRO A 65 -15.45 -6.89 12.10
C PRO A 65 -14.40 -6.94 10.98
N LYS A 66 -14.82 -7.01 9.72
CA LYS A 66 -13.92 -7.04 8.55
C LYS A 66 -13.16 -5.73 8.39
N VAL A 67 -13.86 -4.60 8.57
CA VAL A 67 -13.26 -3.26 8.51
C VAL A 67 -12.30 -3.07 9.68
N ILE A 68 -12.74 -3.38 10.90
CA ILE A 68 -11.95 -3.28 12.13
C ILE A 68 -10.65 -4.09 12.03
N LYS A 69 -10.73 -5.33 11.55
CA LYS A 69 -9.57 -6.22 11.37
C LYS A 69 -8.52 -5.57 10.48
N VAL A 70 -8.92 -5.06 9.31
CA VAL A 70 -8.00 -4.41 8.37
C VAL A 70 -7.41 -3.14 8.98
N SER A 71 -8.21 -2.33 9.69
CA SER A 71 -7.71 -1.14 10.39
C SER A 71 -6.64 -1.48 11.44
N TYR A 72 -6.84 -2.55 12.22
CA TYR A 72 -5.85 -3.01 13.18
C TYR A 72 -4.59 -3.56 12.51
N GLN A 73 -4.73 -4.40 11.48
CA GLN A 73 -3.60 -4.93 10.72
C GLN A 73 -2.76 -3.80 10.12
N GLN A 74 -3.41 -2.79 9.54
CA GLN A 74 -2.73 -1.63 8.99
C GLN A 74 -1.97 -0.85 10.07
N LYS A 75 -2.56 -0.69 11.25
CA LYS A 75 -1.90 -0.04 12.40
C LYS A 75 -0.65 -0.81 12.83
N GLN A 76 -0.74 -2.15 12.95
CA GLN A 76 0.40 -2.99 13.33
C GLN A 76 1.52 -2.93 12.29
N ASN A 77 1.17 -3.04 11.01
CA ASN A 77 2.15 -2.95 9.91
C ASN A 77 2.92 -1.63 9.94
N ARG A 78 2.24 -0.51 10.22
CA ARG A 78 2.90 0.80 10.40
C ARG A 78 3.88 0.81 11.58
N MET A 79 3.51 0.21 12.72
CA MET A 79 4.40 0.14 13.88
C MET A 79 5.65 -0.70 13.60
N VAL A 80 5.49 -1.85 12.94
CA VAL A 80 6.61 -2.73 12.57
C VAL A 80 7.55 -2.04 11.59
N LEU A 81 7.01 -1.38 10.56
CA LEU A 81 7.81 -0.65 9.58
C LEU A 81 8.66 0.45 10.23
N ASN A 82 8.09 1.19 11.19
CA ASN A 82 8.81 2.21 11.93
C ASN A 82 9.96 1.62 12.76
N LYS A 83 9.74 0.48 13.44
CA LYS A 83 10.79 -0.23 14.18
C LYS A 83 11.92 -0.70 13.25
N LEU A 84 11.56 -1.28 12.10
CA LEU A 84 12.53 -1.76 11.11
C LEU A 84 13.40 -0.62 10.58
N ASN A 85 12.81 0.56 10.31
CA ASN A 85 13.56 1.72 9.83
C ASN A 85 14.60 2.20 10.84
N ILE A 86 14.26 2.22 12.14
CA ILE A 86 15.20 2.60 13.20
C ILE A 86 16.36 1.60 13.27
N ILE A 87 16.06 0.30 13.26
CA ILE A 87 17.06 -0.76 13.29
C ILE A 87 17.99 -0.67 12.08
N ASN A 88 17.44 -0.46 10.89
CA ASN A 88 18.22 -0.32 9.65
C ASN A 88 19.15 0.89 9.71
N TYR A 89 18.66 2.02 10.22
CA TYR A 89 19.48 3.21 10.43
C TYR A 89 20.64 2.92 11.40
N GLN A 90 20.35 2.30 12.55
CA GLN A 90 21.35 1.92 13.54
C GLN A 90 22.39 0.93 12.97
N ALA A 91 21.95 -0.11 12.27
CA ALA A 91 22.82 -1.09 11.63
C ALA A 91 23.74 -0.44 10.60
N SER A 92 23.22 0.50 9.79
CA SER A 92 24.02 1.21 8.79
C SER A 92 25.14 2.06 9.42
N ASN A 93 24.87 2.67 10.56
CA ASN A 93 25.85 3.44 11.30
C ASN A 93 26.90 2.54 11.95
N GLN A 94 26.48 1.42 12.55
CA GLN A 94 27.40 0.41 13.09
C GLN A 94 28.33 -0.14 12.00
N PHE A 95 27.82 -0.46 10.81
CA PHE A 95 28.63 -0.92 9.69
C PHE A 95 29.69 0.11 9.25
N LYS A 96 29.36 1.40 9.24
CA LYS A 96 30.32 2.48 8.93
C LYS A 96 31.46 2.52 9.96
N ILE A 97 31.12 2.34 11.24
CA ILE A 97 32.10 2.31 12.34
C ILE A 97 33.00 1.08 12.20
N ILE A 98 32.42 -0.11 12.01
CA ILE A 98 33.17 -1.37 11.87
C ILE A 98 34.13 -1.29 10.67
N LYS A 99 33.69 -0.76 9.52
CA LYS A 99 34.56 -0.58 8.34
C LYS A 99 35.77 0.30 8.65
N ARG A 100 35.59 1.40 9.39
CA ARG A 100 36.69 2.27 9.81
C ARG A 100 37.66 1.55 10.76
N GLN A 101 37.13 0.82 11.74
CA GLN A 101 37.95 0.03 12.68
C GLN A 101 38.81 -1.01 11.95
N PHE A 102 38.25 -1.71 10.96
CA PHE A 102 39.01 -2.66 10.14
C PHE A 102 40.17 -2.01 9.37
N THR A 103 39.93 -0.84 8.78
CA THR A 103 40.99 -0.08 8.08
C THR A 103 42.11 0.32 9.03
N ILE A 104 41.78 0.80 10.22
CA ILE A 104 42.77 1.18 11.25
C ILE A 104 43.60 -0.04 11.66
N ILE A 105 42.97 -1.18 11.96
CA ILE A 105 43.68 -2.42 12.33
C ILE A 105 44.64 -2.85 11.21
N LYS A 106 44.22 -2.73 9.95
CA LYS A 106 45.07 -3.07 8.79
C LYS A 106 46.31 -2.17 8.73
N ILE A 107 46.16 -0.87 8.97
CA ILE A 107 47.27 0.10 8.99
C ILE A 107 48.23 -0.21 10.15
N LEU A 108 47.71 -0.44 11.36
CA LEU A 108 48.53 -0.73 12.54
C LEU A 108 49.40 -1.98 12.34
N LYS A 109 48.83 -3.06 11.79
CA LYS A 109 49.60 -4.28 11.47
C LYS A 109 50.70 -4.04 10.42
N GLN A 110 50.46 -3.15 9.47
CA GLN A 110 51.46 -2.78 8.46
C GLN A 110 52.64 -2.06 9.12
N ASN A 111 52.35 -1.12 10.03
CA ASN A 111 53.36 -0.34 10.75
C ASN A 111 54.22 -1.21 11.67
N GLU A 112 53.63 -2.18 12.37
CA GLU A 112 54.38 -3.15 13.19
C GLU A 112 55.40 -3.93 12.36
N LYS A 113 55.01 -4.44 11.18
CA LYS A 113 55.92 -5.13 10.26
C LYS A 113 57.07 -4.23 9.81
N ILE A 114 56.79 -2.98 9.47
CA ILE A 114 57.82 -2.01 9.06
C ILE A 114 58.82 -1.77 10.20
N SER A 115 58.34 -1.60 11.44
CA SER A 115 59.22 -1.37 12.60
C SER A 115 60.19 -2.54 12.88
N LEU A 116 59.76 -3.78 12.65
CA LEU A 116 60.60 -4.98 12.79
C LEU A 116 61.69 -5.03 11.72
N ILE A 117 61.38 -4.64 10.49
CA ILE A 117 62.34 -4.59 9.39
C ILE A 117 63.45 -3.57 9.70
N ILE A 118 63.07 -2.38 10.20
CA ILE A 118 64.03 -1.32 10.54
C ILE A 118 64.95 -1.75 11.70
N LYS A 119 64.42 -2.44 12.73
CA LYS A 119 65.23 -2.92 13.86
C LYS A 119 66.22 -4.02 13.49
N ASN A 120 65.97 -4.79 12.44
CA ASN A 120 66.87 -5.85 11.97
C ASN A 120 67.95 -5.35 10.99
N GLN A 121 67.93 -4.07 10.63
CA GLN A 121 68.89 -3.43 9.72
C GLN A 121 69.96 -2.58 10.43
N ASN A 122 69.83 -2.40 11.75
CA ASN A 122 70.82 -1.77 12.63
C ASN A 122 71.46 -2.83 13.53
#